data_AF-A0A285N016-F1
#
_entry.id   AF-A0A285N016-F1
#
_cell.length_a   1.000
_cell.length_b   1.000
_cell.length_c   1.000
_cell.angle_alpha   90.00
_cell.angle_beta   90.00
_cell.angle_gamma   90.00
#
_symmetry.space_group_name_H-M   'P 1'
#
loop_
_entity.id
_entity.type
_entity.pdbx_description
1 polymer ?
#
loop_
_entity_poly.entity_id
_entity_poly.type
_entity_poly.pdbx_seq_one_letter_code
_entity_poly.pdbx_strand_id
1 'polypeptide(L)'
;MKHLPKHLRPRWRYLAVGLEGWPDADIDRGDFQRELWYAAQNLIGDAGSADADLTVLDFAFDGGTGETIVRARHGHATEARAALACLDEIDGHEIAVRIRGVSGTIRACEEKYLGRAPELSQERNVVFEGEERPAVARDDRIDVRVGSSFVGATELDFK
;
A
#
# COMPACT_ATOMS: atom_id res chain seq x y z
N MET A 1 19.78 -12.22 1.11
CA MET A 1 19.04 -13.48 0.87
C MET A 1 18.32 -13.36 -0.48
N LYS A 2 18.31 -14.39 -1.33
CA LYS A 2 17.69 -14.32 -2.66
C LYS A 2 16.16 -14.30 -2.52
N HIS A 3 15.45 -13.54 -3.35
CA HIS A 3 13.98 -13.53 -3.29
C HIS A 3 13.40 -14.91 -3.60
N LEU A 4 12.37 -15.30 -2.84
CA LEU A 4 11.61 -16.53 -3.08
C LEU A 4 11.03 -16.55 -4.51
N PRO A 5 10.83 -17.71 -5.13
CA PRO A 5 10.03 -17.83 -6.35
C PRO A 5 8.60 -17.31 -6.15
N LYS A 6 7.95 -16.80 -7.21
CA LYS A 6 6.60 -16.19 -7.14
C LYS A 6 5.57 -17.07 -6.44
N HIS A 7 5.62 -18.39 -6.64
CA HIS A 7 4.67 -19.35 -6.06
C HIS A 7 4.90 -19.63 -4.56
N LEU A 8 6.06 -19.26 -3.99
CA LEU A 8 6.36 -19.37 -2.56
C LEU A 8 6.28 -18.02 -1.83
N ARG A 9 6.17 -16.90 -2.56
CA ARG A 9 6.11 -15.58 -1.95
C ARG A 9 4.76 -15.40 -1.23
N PRO A 10 4.79 -14.81 -0.02
CA PRO A 10 3.62 -14.23 0.58
C PRO A 10 2.82 -13.33 -0.37
N ARG A 11 1.50 -13.48 -0.35
CA ARG A 11 0.56 -12.61 -1.08
C ARG A 11 -0.05 -11.61 -0.10
N TRP A 12 -0.13 -10.35 -0.55
CA TRP A 12 -0.49 -9.22 0.31
C TRP A 12 -1.74 -8.50 -0.17
N ARG A 13 -2.35 -7.79 0.77
CA ARG A 13 -3.34 -6.72 0.56
C ARG A 13 -2.89 -5.50 1.34
N TYR A 14 -3.21 -4.34 0.80
CA TYR A 14 -2.84 -3.04 1.36
C TYR A 14 -4.12 -2.27 1.64
N LEU A 15 -4.28 -1.83 2.88
CA LEU A 15 -5.43 -1.08 3.35
C LEU A 15 -5.00 0.38 3.47
N ALA A 16 -5.70 1.26 2.76
CA ALA A 16 -5.59 2.70 2.94
C ALA A 16 -6.50 3.11 4.09
N VAL A 17 -5.92 3.78 5.08
CA VAL A 17 -6.59 4.15 6.32
C VAL A 17 -6.44 5.65 6.52
N GLY A 18 -7.55 6.33 6.82
CA GLY A 18 -7.56 7.71 7.29
C GLY A 18 -7.73 7.75 8.80
N LEU A 19 -7.12 8.75 9.41
CA LEU A 19 -7.12 9.00 10.85
C LEU A 19 -7.63 10.41 11.11
N GLU A 20 -8.48 10.56 12.12
CA GLU A 20 -8.98 11.83 12.61
C GLU A 20 -8.86 11.85 14.13
N GLY A 21 -8.24 12.89 14.68
CA GLY A 21 -8.03 13.08 16.11
C GLY A 21 -8.05 14.55 16.49
N TRP A 22 -7.63 14.86 17.72
CA TRP A 22 -7.53 16.23 18.18
C TRP A 22 -6.34 16.96 17.53
N PRO A 23 -6.41 18.30 17.31
CA PRO A 23 -5.35 19.05 16.64
C PRO A 23 -3.99 19.03 17.36
N ASP A 24 -4.00 18.77 18.68
CA ASP A 24 -2.84 18.64 19.55
C ASP A 24 -2.42 17.20 19.82
N ALA A 25 -3.08 16.21 19.18
CA ALA A 25 -2.65 14.83 19.24
C ALA A 25 -1.30 14.67 18.51
N ASP A 26 -0.36 14.00 19.16
CA ASP A 26 0.95 13.66 18.59
C ASP A 26 1.06 12.15 18.56
N ILE A 27 0.94 11.58 17.37
CA ILE A 27 0.92 10.13 17.17
C ILE A 27 1.96 9.80 16.13
N ASP A 28 2.88 8.90 16.47
CA ASP A 28 3.87 8.43 15.52
C ASP A 28 3.51 7.06 14.90
N ARG A 29 4.29 6.66 13.89
CA ARG A 29 4.11 5.37 13.20
C ARG A 29 4.24 4.17 14.15
N GLY A 30 5.16 4.25 15.11
CA GLY A 30 5.45 3.18 16.06
C GLY A 30 4.32 2.99 17.06
N ASP A 31 3.72 4.08 17.54
CA ASP A 31 2.56 4.07 18.42
C ASP A 31 1.35 3.46 17.72
N PHE A 32 1.05 3.93 16.50
CA PHE A 32 0.00 3.31 15.69
C PHE A 32 0.25 1.83 15.41
N GLN A 33 1.49 1.45 15.07
CA GLN A 33 1.84 0.04 14.81
C GLN A 33 1.64 -0.84 16.04
N ARG A 34 2.04 -0.35 17.21
CA ARG A 34 1.92 -1.05 18.49
C ARG A 34 0.47 -1.27 18.86
N GLU A 35 -0.34 -0.21 18.83
CA GLU A 35 -1.77 -0.30 19.16
C GLU A 35 -2.54 -1.17 18.17
N LEU A 36 -2.22 -1.12 16.88
CA LEU A 36 -2.81 -2.03 15.90
C LEU A 36 -2.51 -3.50 16.22
N TRP A 37 -1.29 -3.82 16.65
CA TRP A 37 -0.96 -5.18 17.07
C TRP A 37 -1.68 -5.59 18.34
N TYR A 38 -1.82 -4.71 19.33
CA TYR A 38 -2.61 -4.99 20.53
C TYR A 38 -4.08 -5.21 20.21
N ALA A 39 -4.70 -4.36 19.39
CA ALA A 39 -6.07 -4.53 18.94
C ALA A 39 -6.27 -5.87 18.22
N ALA A 40 -5.34 -6.25 17.34
CA ALA A 40 -5.39 -7.53 16.65
C ALA A 40 -5.21 -8.72 17.59
N GLN A 41 -4.23 -8.67 18.50
CA GLN A 41 -4.03 -9.74 19.50
C GLN A 41 -5.26 -9.92 20.39
N ASN A 42 -5.87 -8.83 20.84
CA ASN A 42 -7.08 -8.86 21.66
C ASN A 42 -8.29 -9.42 20.89
N LEU A 43 -8.39 -9.14 19.59
CA LEU A 43 -9.54 -9.56 18.77
C LEU A 43 -9.42 -11.00 18.24
N ILE A 44 -8.26 -11.38 17.70
CA ILE A 44 -8.05 -12.64 16.95
C ILE A 44 -6.94 -13.52 17.55
N GLY A 45 -6.40 -13.15 18.71
CA GLY A 45 -5.32 -13.87 19.39
C GLY A 45 -3.96 -13.71 18.71
N ASP A 46 -2.91 -14.19 19.39
CA ASP A 46 -1.53 -14.08 18.90
C ASP A 46 -1.31 -14.77 17.55
N ALA A 47 -1.85 -15.99 17.38
CA ALA A 47 -1.71 -16.74 16.13
C ALA A 47 -2.41 -16.04 14.96
N GLY A 48 -3.64 -15.55 15.18
CA GLY A 48 -4.38 -14.82 14.15
C GLY A 48 -3.72 -13.50 13.78
N SER A 49 -3.20 -12.77 14.77
CA SER A 49 -2.44 -11.53 14.55
C SER A 49 -1.17 -11.79 13.74
N ALA A 50 -0.41 -12.83 14.08
CA ALA A 50 0.78 -13.24 13.36
C ALA A 50 0.46 -13.67 11.91
N ASP A 51 -0.61 -14.41 11.69
CA ASP A 51 -1.08 -14.82 10.36
C ASP A 51 -1.51 -13.61 9.51
N ALA A 52 -2.09 -12.58 10.15
CA ALA A 52 -2.50 -11.35 9.48
C ALA A 52 -1.34 -10.38 9.16
N ASP A 53 -0.22 -10.45 9.88
CA ASP A 53 1.01 -9.62 9.79
C ASP A 53 0.82 -8.14 10.19
N LEU A 54 -0.23 -7.48 9.71
CA LEU A 54 -0.67 -6.12 10.07
C LEU A 54 0.46 -5.09 10.20
N THR A 55 1.32 -5.00 9.19
CA THR A 55 2.46 -4.08 9.19
C THR A 55 2.08 -2.73 8.61
N VAL A 56 2.33 -1.65 9.34
CA VAL A 56 2.25 -0.27 8.87
C VAL A 56 3.42 0.01 7.94
N LEU A 57 3.15 0.39 6.69
CA LEU A 57 4.20 0.65 5.69
C LEU A 57 4.51 2.13 5.53
N ASP A 58 3.51 2.97 5.75
CA ASP A 58 3.61 4.41 5.62
C ASP A 58 2.65 5.06 6.61
N PHE A 59 2.99 6.24 7.10
CA PHE A 59 2.23 6.93 8.14
C PHE A 59 2.53 8.43 8.11
N ALA A 60 1.47 9.23 8.08
CA ALA A 60 1.52 10.67 8.25
C ALA A 60 0.37 11.10 9.14
N PHE A 61 0.65 11.92 10.15
CA PHE A 61 -0.35 12.51 11.02
C PHE A 61 0.13 13.91 11.41
N ASP A 62 -0.69 14.92 11.17
CA ASP A 62 -0.42 16.31 11.52
C ASP A 62 -1.73 17.09 11.64
N GLY A 63 -1.79 18.03 12.58
CA GLY A 63 -2.96 18.90 12.80
C GLY A 63 -4.28 18.15 13.01
N GLY A 64 -4.23 16.97 13.67
CA GLY A 64 -5.41 16.16 13.96
C GLY A 64 -5.93 15.31 12.79
N THR A 65 -5.22 15.25 11.67
CA THR A 65 -5.58 14.41 10.54
C THR A 65 -4.40 13.58 10.08
N GLY A 66 -4.67 12.38 9.57
CA GLY A 66 -3.61 11.55 9.04
C GLY A 66 -4.08 10.45 8.11
N GLU A 67 -3.09 9.74 7.60
CA GLU A 67 -3.29 8.58 6.77
C GLU A 67 -2.15 7.58 6.94
N THR A 68 -2.48 6.32 6.68
CA THR A 68 -1.54 5.23 6.79
C THR A 68 -1.89 4.10 5.81
N ILE A 69 -0.88 3.30 5.46
CA ILE A 69 -1.05 2.07 4.70
C ILE A 69 -0.69 0.89 5.59
N VAL A 70 -1.66 0.02 5.82
CA VAL A 70 -1.47 -1.23 6.54
C VAL A 70 -1.42 -2.40 5.57
N ARG A 71 -0.38 -3.20 5.65
CA ARG A 71 -0.23 -4.45 4.93
C ARG A 71 -0.85 -5.59 5.73
N ALA A 72 -1.65 -6.40 5.06
CA ALA A 72 -2.17 -7.65 5.59
C ALA A 72 -1.92 -8.80 4.60
N ARG A 73 -1.87 -10.04 5.10
CA ARG A 73 -1.91 -11.21 4.22
C ARG A 73 -3.19 -11.25 3.40
N HIS A 74 -3.11 -11.77 2.17
CA HIS A 74 -4.22 -11.73 1.20
C HIS A 74 -5.54 -12.35 1.69
N GLY A 75 -5.47 -13.39 2.52
CA GLY A 75 -6.64 -14.03 3.11
C GLY A 75 -7.17 -13.37 4.38
N HIS A 76 -6.49 -12.36 4.92
CA HIS A 76 -6.77 -11.76 6.23
C HIS A 76 -7.20 -10.30 6.16
N ALA A 77 -7.73 -9.86 5.00
CA ALA A 77 -8.15 -8.48 4.82
C ALA A 77 -9.37 -8.12 5.69
N THR A 78 -10.23 -9.09 6.02
CA THR A 78 -11.40 -8.87 6.87
C THR A 78 -10.99 -8.69 8.32
N GLU A 79 -10.08 -9.53 8.81
CA GLU A 79 -9.49 -9.49 10.13
C GLU A 79 -8.68 -8.20 10.32
N ALA A 80 -7.92 -7.79 9.32
CA ALA A 80 -7.23 -6.50 9.32
C ALA A 80 -8.20 -5.33 9.47
N ARG A 81 -9.32 -5.35 8.75
CA ARG A 81 -10.37 -4.32 8.87
C ARG A 81 -11.01 -4.31 10.25
N ALA A 82 -11.26 -5.49 10.81
CA ALA A 82 -11.88 -5.62 12.13
C ALA A 82 -10.92 -5.12 13.23
N ALA A 83 -9.65 -5.49 13.18
CA ALA A 83 -8.63 -5.00 14.12
C ALA A 83 -8.47 -3.47 14.04
N LEU A 84 -8.42 -2.89 12.83
CA LEU A 84 -8.39 -1.43 12.64
C LEU A 84 -9.63 -0.73 13.20
N ALA A 85 -10.80 -1.36 13.13
CA ALA A 85 -12.04 -0.81 13.66
C ALA A 85 -12.14 -0.86 15.19
N CYS A 86 -11.26 -1.62 15.85
CA CYS A 86 -11.15 -1.68 17.30
C CYS A 86 -10.23 -0.60 17.89
N LEU A 87 -9.60 0.22 17.06
CA LEU A 87 -8.80 1.35 17.54
C LEU A 87 -9.70 2.55 17.84
N ASP A 88 -9.69 2.97 19.09
CA ASP A 88 -10.37 4.16 19.61
C ASP A 88 -9.43 5.14 20.32
N GLU A 89 -8.25 4.69 20.74
CA GLU A 89 -7.20 5.48 21.38
C GLU A 89 -5.80 5.01 20.94
N ILE A 90 -4.85 5.94 20.78
CA ILE A 90 -3.43 5.64 20.55
C ILE A 90 -2.57 6.52 21.44
N ASP A 91 -1.77 5.92 22.31
CA ASP A 91 -0.89 6.61 23.27
C ASP A 91 -1.63 7.68 24.11
N GLY A 92 -2.88 7.40 24.50
CA GLY A 92 -3.72 8.35 25.26
C GLY A 92 -4.45 9.38 24.39
N HIS A 93 -4.28 9.36 23.07
CA HIS A 93 -5.00 10.22 22.15
C HIS A 93 -6.19 9.49 21.52
N GLU A 94 -7.41 9.97 21.79
CA GLU A 94 -8.61 9.48 21.11
C GLU A 94 -8.49 9.66 19.59
N ILE A 95 -8.76 8.60 18.84
CA ILE A 95 -8.62 8.58 17.38
C ILE A 95 -9.82 7.90 16.71
N ALA A 96 -10.29 8.47 15.62
CA ALA A 96 -11.23 7.83 14.72
C ALA A 96 -10.49 7.22 13.51
N VAL A 97 -10.74 5.94 13.26
CA VAL A 97 -10.12 5.20 12.16
C VAL A 97 -11.13 4.93 11.05
N ARG A 98 -10.78 5.28 9.81
CA ARG A 98 -11.59 5.01 8.62
C ARG A 98 -10.81 4.26 7.55
N ILE A 99 -11.26 3.08 7.18
CA ILE A 99 -10.71 2.34 6.04
C ILE A 99 -11.25 2.96 4.74
N ARG A 100 -10.38 3.63 3.97
CA ARG A 100 -10.71 4.27 2.68
C ARG A 100 -10.80 3.25 1.54
N GLY A 101 -10.01 2.18 1.59
CA GLY A 101 -10.04 1.14 0.55
C GLY A 101 -8.98 0.07 0.71
N VAL A 102 -9.01 -0.93 -0.20
CA VAL A 102 -8.05 -2.04 -0.23
C VAL A 102 -7.54 -2.25 -1.65
N SER A 103 -6.24 -2.54 -1.78
CA SER A 103 -5.57 -2.80 -3.06
C SER A 103 -4.62 -4.00 -2.99
N GLY A 104 -4.22 -4.50 -4.16
CA GLY A 104 -3.21 -5.56 -4.30
C GLY A 104 -1.77 -5.07 -4.37
N THR A 105 -1.56 -3.75 -4.50
CA THR A 105 -0.24 -3.11 -4.54
C THR A 105 -0.31 -1.80 -3.76
N ILE A 106 0.79 -1.38 -3.14
CA ILE A 106 0.91 -0.09 -2.42
C ILE A 106 0.53 1.07 -3.35
N ARG A 107 1.11 1.12 -4.54
CA ARG A 107 0.82 2.16 -5.56
C ARG A 107 -0.67 2.36 -5.83
N ALA A 108 -1.36 1.30 -6.27
CA ALA A 108 -2.78 1.41 -6.54
C ALA A 108 -3.63 1.67 -5.27
N CYS A 109 -3.07 1.48 -4.07
CA CYS A 109 -3.69 1.89 -2.81
C CYS A 109 -3.58 3.41 -2.63
N GLU A 110 -2.38 3.95 -2.81
CA GLU A 110 -2.06 5.38 -2.73
C GLU A 110 -2.87 6.20 -3.74
N GLU A 111 -2.76 5.84 -5.02
CA GLU A 111 -3.39 6.57 -6.13
C GLU A 111 -4.92 6.60 -6.02
N LYS A 112 -5.54 5.51 -5.54
CA LYS A 112 -7.00 5.38 -5.50
C LYS A 112 -7.64 5.93 -4.24
N TYR A 113 -6.94 5.85 -3.10
CA TYR A 113 -7.57 6.06 -1.80
C TYR A 113 -6.89 7.11 -0.93
N LEU A 114 -5.65 7.49 -1.22
CA LEU A 114 -4.91 8.53 -0.48
C LEU A 114 -4.74 9.83 -1.28
N GLY A 115 -5.28 9.90 -2.50
CA GLY A 115 -5.22 11.11 -3.33
C GLY A 115 -3.79 11.47 -3.77
N ARG A 116 -2.84 10.55 -3.65
CA ARG A 116 -1.48 10.74 -4.17
C ARG A 116 -1.52 10.78 -5.69
N ALA A 117 -0.75 11.70 -6.27
CA ALA A 117 -0.65 11.80 -7.71
C ALA A 117 -0.19 10.46 -8.30
N PRO A 118 -0.72 10.04 -9.46
CA PRO A 118 -0.15 8.92 -10.19
C PRO A 118 1.32 9.19 -10.44
N GLU A 119 2.16 8.16 -10.31
CA GLU A 119 3.56 8.24 -10.76
C GLU A 119 3.60 8.85 -12.17
N LEU A 120 4.40 9.90 -12.37
CA LEU A 120 4.52 10.60 -13.64
C LEU A 120 5.00 9.62 -14.71
N SER A 121 4.07 9.11 -15.53
CA SER A 121 4.42 8.35 -16.71
C SER A 121 4.69 9.30 -17.85
N GLN A 122 5.86 9.18 -18.47
CA GLN A 122 6.17 9.94 -19.68
C GLN A 122 5.78 9.11 -20.90
N GLU A 123 4.93 9.64 -21.76
CA GLU A 123 4.73 9.09 -23.10
C GLU A 123 5.90 9.54 -23.98
N ARG A 124 6.61 8.58 -24.57
CA ARG A 124 7.74 8.82 -25.48
C ARG A 124 7.74 7.81 -26.62
N ASN A 125 8.36 8.13 -27.74
CA ASN A 125 8.64 7.14 -28.77
C ASN A 125 9.92 6.38 -28.42
N VAL A 126 9.91 5.07 -28.59
CA VAL A 126 11.05 4.17 -28.42
C VAL A 126 11.22 3.30 -29.67
N VAL A 127 12.45 2.90 -29.99
CA VAL A 127 12.71 2.00 -31.12
C VAL A 127 12.54 0.55 -30.64
N PHE A 128 11.42 -0.08 -30.97
CA PHE A 128 11.13 -1.46 -30.60
C PHE A 128 10.99 -2.30 -31.87
N GLU A 129 11.70 -3.44 -31.94
CA GLU A 129 11.77 -4.29 -33.14
C GLU A 129 12.16 -3.51 -34.42
N GLY A 130 13.02 -2.49 -34.28
CA GLY A 130 13.50 -1.68 -35.40
C GLY A 130 12.56 -0.58 -35.89
N GLU A 131 11.42 -0.36 -35.21
CA GLU A 131 10.46 0.69 -35.56
C GLU A 131 10.25 1.66 -34.39
N GLU A 132 10.07 2.96 -34.70
CA GLU A 132 9.65 3.94 -33.69
C GLU A 132 8.19 3.70 -33.28
N ARG A 133 7.98 3.45 -32.00
CA ARG A 133 6.65 3.15 -31.44
C ARG A 133 6.36 4.01 -30.22
N PRO A 134 5.11 4.49 -30.06
CA PRO A 134 4.69 5.15 -28.84
C PRO A 134 4.81 4.20 -27.65
N ALA A 135 5.35 4.69 -26.55
CA ALA A 135 5.49 3.93 -25.32
C ALA A 135 5.19 4.79 -24.10
N VAL A 136 4.69 4.14 -23.06
CA VAL A 136 4.49 4.75 -21.74
C VAL A 136 5.60 4.25 -20.84
N ALA A 137 6.47 5.15 -20.40
CA ALA A 137 7.56 4.83 -19.50
C ALA A 137 7.23 5.15 -18.04
N ARG A 138 7.60 4.22 -17.15
CA ARG A 138 7.51 4.34 -15.70
C ARG A 138 8.83 3.82 -15.13
N ASP A 139 9.76 4.74 -14.87
CA ASP A 139 11.16 4.43 -14.56
C ASP A 139 11.79 3.48 -15.61
N ASP A 140 12.24 2.30 -15.20
CA ASP A 140 12.87 1.28 -16.05
C ASP A 140 11.86 0.40 -16.81
N ARG A 141 10.55 0.56 -16.55
CA ARG A 141 9.48 -0.21 -17.18
C ARG A 141 8.85 0.58 -18.32
N ILE A 142 8.80 -0.03 -19.50
CA ILE A 142 8.35 0.63 -20.72
C ILE A 142 7.25 -0.22 -21.36
N ASP A 143 6.03 0.30 -21.41
CA ASP A 143 4.91 -0.33 -22.11
C ASP A 143 4.86 0.19 -23.56
N VAL A 144 5.31 -0.61 -24.53
CA VAL A 144 5.35 -0.25 -25.96
C VAL A 144 4.03 -0.58 -26.64
N ARG A 145 3.46 0.37 -27.39
CA ARG A 145 2.23 0.17 -28.14
C ARG A 145 2.49 -0.65 -29.42
N VAL A 146 1.91 -1.84 -29.49
CA VAL A 146 1.95 -2.75 -30.64
C VAL A 146 0.51 -3.01 -31.10
N GLY A 147 0.11 -2.35 -32.19
CA GLY A 147 -1.27 -2.36 -32.66
C GLY A 147 -2.24 -1.81 -31.61
N SER A 148 -3.24 -2.61 -31.23
CA SER A 148 -4.22 -2.29 -30.19
C SER A 148 -3.84 -2.79 -28.79
N SER A 149 -2.59 -3.24 -28.60
CA SER A 149 -2.11 -3.86 -27.35
C SER A 149 -0.78 -3.24 -26.89
N PHE A 150 -0.34 -3.63 -25.70
CA PHE A 150 0.96 -3.22 -25.13
C PHE A 150 1.87 -4.43 -24.95
N VAL A 151 3.15 -4.25 -25.24
CA VAL A 151 4.23 -5.17 -24.89
C VAL A 151 5.07 -4.51 -23.79
N GLY A 152 5.23 -5.19 -22.65
CA GLY A 152 6.10 -4.72 -21.58
C GLY A 152 7.56 -4.99 -21.91
N ALA A 153 8.40 -3.96 -21.78
CA ALA A 153 9.83 -3.97 -22.02
C ALA A 153 10.56 -3.19 -20.90
N THR A 154 11.88 -3.25 -20.92
CA THR A 154 12.78 -2.53 -20.02
C THR A 154 13.77 -1.69 -20.81
N GLU A 155 14.46 -0.71 -20.19
CA GLU A 155 15.48 0.10 -20.88
C GLU A 155 16.58 -0.72 -21.59
N LEU A 156 16.83 -1.95 -21.15
CA LEU A 156 17.82 -2.84 -21.76
C LEU A 156 17.36 -3.40 -23.11
N ASP A 157 16.06 -3.46 -23.36
CA ASP A 157 15.48 -3.99 -24.60
C ASP A 157 15.57 -2.99 -25.78
N PHE A 158 16.01 -1.75 -25.51
CA PHE A 158 16.12 -0.66 -26.48
C PHE A 158 17.58 -0.23 -26.76
N LYS A 159 18.56 -0.96 -26.23
CA LYS A 159 19.99 -0.71 -26.45
C LYS A 159 20.54 -1.47 -27.64
#